data_AF-B8RJH1-F1
#
_entry.id   AF-B8RJH1-F1
#
_cell.length_a   1.000
_cell.length_b   1.000
_cell.length_c   1.000
_cell.angle_alpha   90.00
_cell.angle_beta   90.00
_cell.angle_gamma   90.00
#
_symmetry.space_group_name_H-M   'P 1'
#
loop_
_entity.id
_entity.type
_entity.pdbx_description
1 polymer ?
#
loop_
_entity_poly.entity_id
_entity_poly.type
_entity_poly.pdbx_seq_one_letter_code
_entity_poly.pdbx_strand_id
1 'polypeptide(L)'
;GCVTIKNHFYGTFLTHSYSSHDSDRRHVSLWDSSEKWILSESGTHYRLRHRDLNEELFESEQYHNGNYVFTWIPKRKVVSGEWDILESRTAQLEKH
;
A
#
# COMPACT_ATOMS: atom_id res chain seq x y z
N GLY A 1 11.94 0.94 -7.40
CA GLY A 1 11.42 1.76 -8.51
C GLY A 1 10.28 2.66 -8.05
N CYS A 2 9.75 3.54 -8.91
CA CYS A 2 8.57 4.37 -8.61
C CYS A 2 7.33 3.84 -9.33
N VAL A 3 6.24 3.60 -8.59
CA VAL A 3 5.04 2.92 -9.06
C VAL A 3 3.76 3.68 -8.67
N THR A 4 2.65 3.27 -9.25
CA THR A 4 1.29 3.62 -8.83
C THR A 4 0.55 2.34 -8.52
N ILE A 5 -0.31 2.32 -7.49
CA ILE A 5 -1.05 1.12 -7.09
C ILE A 5 -2.51 1.32 -7.46
N LYS A 6 -3.04 0.46 -8.33
CA LYS A 6 -4.43 0.53 -8.81
C LYS A 6 -5.22 -0.64 -8.24
N ASN A 7 -6.36 -0.33 -7.64
CA ASN A 7 -7.34 -1.34 -7.27
C ASN A 7 -7.99 -1.90 -8.55
N HIS A 8 -7.84 -3.21 -8.78
CA HIS A 8 -8.35 -3.85 -9.99
C HIS A 8 -9.87 -3.81 -10.10
N PHE A 9 -10.58 -4.01 -8.99
CA PHE A 9 -12.05 -4.09 -8.96
C PHE A 9 -12.72 -2.73 -9.18
N TYR A 10 -12.25 -1.69 -8.49
CA TYR A 10 -12.83 -0.35 -8.56
C TYR A 10 -12.23 0.53 -9.67
N GLY A 11 -11.09 0.15 -10.24
CA GLY A 11 -10.41 0.95 -11.25
C GLY A 11 -9.79 2.25 -10.72
N THR A 12 -9.81 2.47 -9.41
CA THR A 12 -9.26 3.62 -8.70
C THR A 12 -7.89 3.32 -8.11
N PHE A 13 -7.17 4.35 -7.67
CA PHE A 13 -5.80 4.24 -7.16
C PHE A 13 -5.74 4.32 -5.64
N LEU A 14 -4.78 3.60 -5.06
CA LEU A 14 -4.43 3.73 -3.66
C LEU A 14 -3.79 5.10 -3.41
N THR A 15 -4.42 5.85 -2.51
CA THR A 15 -4.02 7.20 -2.11
C THR A 15 -3.96 7.30 -0.58
N HIS A 16 -3.29 8.32 -0.07
CA HIS A 16 -3.40 8.68 1.34
C HIS A 16 -4.76 9.32 1.64
N SER A 17 -5.27 9.12 2.86
CA SER A 17 -6.40 9.87 3.38
C SER A 17 -5.96 11.23 3.92
N TYR A 18 -6.83 12.24 3.79
CA TYR A 18 -6.67 13.51 4.49
C TYR A 18 -6.70 13.36 6.02
N SER A 19 -7.40 12.35 6.54
CA SER A 19 -7.50 12.08 7.98
C SER A 19 -6.50 11.03 8.45
N SER A 20 -5.93 11.25 9.63
CA SER A 20 -5.17 10.24 10.36
C SER A 20 -6.12 9.31 11.13
N HIS A 21 -5.70 8.07 11.33
CA HIS A 21 -6.35 7.16 12.27
C HIS A 21 -5.99 7.54 13.71
N ASP A 22 -4.69 7.81 13.95
CA ASP A 22 -4.13 8.31 15.21
C ASP A 22 -2.81 9.05 14.97
N SER A 23 -2.00 9.25 16.02
CA SER A 23 -0.74 9.98 15.93
C SER A 23 0.33 9.31 15.07
N ASP A 24 0.26 8.00 14.90
CA ASP A 24 1.29 7.18 14.27
C ASP A 24 0.80 6.63 12.91
N ARG A 25 -0.52 6.61 12.67
CA ARG A 25 -1.14 5.92 11.53
C ARG A 25 -2.11 6.79 10.76
N ARG A 26 -2.04 6.72 9.43
CA ARG A 26 -2.97 7.37 8.49
C ARG A 26 -3.72 6.35 7.66
N HIS A 27 -5.01 6.57 7.45
CA HIS A 27 -5.81 5.73 6.57
C HIS A 27 -5.34 5.85 5.11
N VAL A 28 -5.45 4.77 4.35
CA VAL A 28 -5.43 4.84 2.89
C VAL A 28 -6.83 5.06 2.35
N SER A 29 -6.93 5.53 1.12
CA SER A 29 -8.18 5.79 0.40
C SER A 29 -8.06 5.33 -1.04
N LEU A 30 -9.20 5.29 -1.73
CA LEU A 30 -9.27 5.02 -3.16
C LEU A 30 -9.79 6.26 -3.89
N TRP A 31 -9.04 6.74 -4.89
CA TRP A 31 -9.41 7.92 -5.66
C TRP A 31 -9.03 7.80 -7.14
N ASP A 32 -9.61 8.64 -7.99
CA ASP A 32 -9.39 8.59 -9.44
C ASP A 32 -7.98 9.03 -9.85
N SER A 33 -7.34 9.91 -9.07
CA SER A 33 -5.98 10.34 -9.31
C SER A 33 -4.96 9.41 -8.65
N SER A 34 -3.90 9.05 -9.37
CA SER A 34 -2.84 8.21 -8.84
C SER A 34 -1.83 8.98 -8.00
N GLU A 35 -1.38 8.40 -6.90
CA GLU A 35 -0.22 8.85 -6.15
C GLU A 35 1.01 7.99 -6.42
N LYS A 36 2.20 8.55 -6.18
CA LYS A 36 3.47 7.89 -6.44
C LYS A 36 3.97 7.18 -5.18
N TRP A 37 4.37 5.93 -5.37
CA TRP A 37 4.92 5.08 -4.33
C TRP A 37 6.33 4.65 -4.72
N ILE A 38 7.24 4.63 -3.76
CA ILE A 38 8.58 4.09 -3.90
C ILE A 38 8.53 2.63 -3.48
N LEU A 39 8.79 1.74 -4.45
CA LEU A 39 8.95 0.32 -4.24
C LEU A 39 10.43 0.02 -4.00
N SER A 40 10.76 -0.60 -2.88
CA SER A 40 12.11 -1.03 -2.53
C SER A 40 12.12 -2.48 -2.08
N GLU A 41 13.18 -3.20 -2.39
CA GLU A 41 13.40 -4.56 -1.92
C GLU A 41 13.71 -4.57 -0.41
N SER A 42 13.21 -5.59 0.29
CA SER A 42 13.48 -5.88 1.70
C SER A 42 13.65 -7.39 1.84
N GLY A 43 14.89 -7.86 1.65
CA GLY A 43 15.18 -9.29 1.56
C GLY A 43 14.48 -9.92 0.36
N THR A 44 13.60 -10.90 0.61
CA THR A 44 12.75 -11.56 -0.41
C THR A 44 11.41 -10.87 -0.62
N HIS A 45 11.12 -9.82 0.13
CA HIS A 45 9.86 -9.07 0.08
C HIS A 45 10.10 -7.65 -0.44
N TYR A 46 9.04 -6.86 -0.47
CA TYR A 46 9.08 -5.47 -0.87
C TYR A 46 8.48 -4.54 0.17
N ARG A 47 8.91 -3.28 0.17
CA ARG A 47 8.29 -2.19 0.91
C ARG A 47 7.78 -1.13 -0.04
N LEU A 48 6.70 -0.48 0.37
CA LEU A 48 6.06 0.58 -0.38
C LEU A 48 6.00 1.83 0.49
N ARG A 49 6.61 2.91 0.01
CA ARG A 49 6.60 4.20 0.71
C ARG A 49 5.95 5.27 -0.13
N HIS A 50 5.01 6.00 0.44
CA HIS A 50 4.41 7.15 -0.23
C HIS A 50 5.51 8.18 -0.55
N ARG A 51 5.63 8.58 -1.81
CA ARG A 51 6.76 9.41 -2.28
C ARG A 51 6.85 10.75 -1.56
N ASP A 52 5.73 11.44 -1.43
CA ASP A 52 5.73 12.82 -0.94
C ASP A 52 5.64 12.90 0.60
N LEU A 53 4.74 12.11 1.21
CA LEU A 53 4.60 12.05 2.67
C LEU A 53 5.73 11.28 3.38
N ASN A 54 6.52 10.48 2.64
CA ASN A 54 7.55 9.61 3.20
C ASN A 54 7.00 8.62 4.26
N GLU A 55 5.75 8.19 4.09
CA GLU A 55 5.05 7.26 4.98
C GLU A 55 5.05 5.83 4.41
N GLU A 56 5.37 4.83 5.22
CA GLU A 56 5.44 3.41 4.81
C GLU A 56 4.05 2.76 4.82
N LEU A 57 3.71 2.01 3.77
CA LEU A 57 2.48 1.23 3.68
C LEU A 57 2.62 -0.07 4.47
N PHE A 58 1.66 -0.35 5.35
CA PHE A 58 1.67 -1.55 6.17
C PHE A 58 0.26 -2.05 6.48
N GLU A 59 0.14 -3.34 6.77
CA GLU A 59 -1.06 -3.94 7.32
C GLU A 59 -1.09 -3.73 8.84
N SER A 60 -2.26 -3.38 9.36
CA SER A 60 -2.52 -3.19 10.78
C SER A 60 -2.16 -4.42 11.62
N GLU A 61 -1.40 -4.21 12.70
CA GLU A 61 -1.12 -5.24 13.72
C GLU A 61 -2.30 -5.50 14.67
N GLN A 62 -3.43 -4.78 14.50
CA GLN A 62 -4.61 -4.94 15.35
C GLN A 62 -5.37 -6.24 15.04
N TYR A 63 -5.48 -7.13 16.03
CA TYR A 63 -6.15 -8.42 15.91
C TYR A 63 -7.69 -8.35 15.88
N HIS A 64 -8.30 -7.24 16.32
CA HIS A 64 -9.76 -7.05 16.30
C HIS A 64 -10.17 -6.27 15.04
N ASN A 65 -11.11 -6.83 14.25
CA ASN A 65 -11.54 -6.33 12.93
C ASN A 65 -10.41 -6.20 11.88
N GLY A 66 -9.34 -6.99 12.05
CA GLY A 66 -8.00 -6.75 11.52
C GLY A 66 -7.75 -7.09 10.05
N ASN A 67 -8.18 -6.22 9.13
CA ASN A 67 -7.68 -6.19 7.75
C ASN A 67 -7.58 -4.74 7.25
N TYR A 68 -6.95 -3.86 8.02
CA TYR A 68 -6.78 -2.47 7.64
C TYR A 68 -5.39 -2.20 7.10
N VAL A 69 -5.32 -1.53 5.96
CA VAL A 69 -4.07 -1.02 5.41
C VAL A 69 -3.95 0.46 5.81
N PHE A 70 -2.75 0.83 6.26
CA PHE A 70 -2.43 2.17 6.72
C PHE A 70 -1.10 2.64 6.14
N THR A 71 -0.84 3.94 6.23
CA THR A 71 0.51 4.49 6.12
C THR A 71 1.02 4.92 7.49
N TRP A 72 2.32 4.74 7.74
CA TRP A 72 2.97 5.08 9.00
C TRP A 72 3.54 6.50 8.98
N ILE A 73 3.05 7.36 9.88
CA ILE A 73 3.46 8.77 9.96
C ILE A 73 4.89 8.84 10.53
N PRO A 74 5.84 9.57 9.92
CA PRO A 74 7.27 9.35 10.16
C PRO A 74 7.71 10.01 11.48
N LYS A 75 7.52 9.32 12.60
CA LYS A 75 8.02 9.73 13.94
C LYS A 75 8.67 8.60 14.74
N ARG A 76 8.46 7.33 14.35
CA ARG A 76 8.96 6.13 15.03
C ARG A 76 9.38 5.07 14.02
N LYS A 77 10.30 4.18 14.39
CA LYS A 77 10.72 3.04 13.55
C LYS A 77 9.51 2.16 13.24
N VAL A 78 9.32 1.86 11.96
CA VAL A 78 8.31 0.91 11.46
C VAL A 78 8.78 -0.51 11.76
N VAL A 79 7.91 -1.36 12.30
CA VAL A 79 8.23 -2.77 12.63
C VAL A 79 7.61 -3.77 11.62
N SER A 80 6.72 -3.31 10.73
CA SER A 80 5.98 -4.10 9.74
C SER A 80 5.95 -3.42 8.34
N GLY A 81 5.24 -3.99 7.36
CA GLY A 81 5.08 -3.40 6.02
C GLY A 81 5.90 -4.03 4.90
N GLU A 82 6.15 -5.34 4.99
CA GLU A 82 6.69 -6.14 3.89
C GLU A 82 5.55 -6.76 3.08
N TRP A 83 5.72 -6.79 1.76
CA TRP A 83 4.71 -7.22 0.80
C TRP A 83 5.32 -8.22 -0.19
N ASP A 84 4.58 -9.28 -0.47
CA ASP A 84 4.84 -10.13 -1.63
C ASP A 84 4.22 -9.50 -2.88
N ILE A 85 5.03 -9.33 -3.92
CA ILE A 85 4.56 -8.88 -5.24
C ILE A 85 4.67 -10.04 -6.20
N LEU A 86 3.50 -10.48 -6.68
CA LEU A 86 3.38 -11.56 -7.64
C LEU A 86 3.03 -10.98 -9.01
N GLU A 87 3.70 -11.45 -10.05
CA GLU A 87 3.26 -11.17 -11.42
C GLU A 87 1.86 -11.74 -11.63
N SER A 88 0.98 -10.96 -12.25
CA SER A 88 -0.32 -11.48 -12.64
C SER A 88 -0.11 -12.52 -13.72
N ARG A 89 -0.51 -13.77 -13.45
CA ARG A 89 -0.73 -14.72 -14.55
C ARG A 89 -1.87 -14.16 -15.36
N THR A 90 -1.57 -13.65 -16.55
CA THR A 90 -2.61 -13.39 -17.53
C THR A 90 -3.16 -14.75 -17.90
N ALA A 91 -4.28 -15.16 -17.31
CA ALA A 91 -5.05 -16.27 -17.86
C ALA A 91 -5.44 -15.82 -19.27
N GLN A 92 -4.68 -16.26 -20.27
CA GLN A 92 -5.18 -16.29 -21.62
C GLN A 92 -6.46 -17.11 -21.53
N LEU A 93 -7.60 -16.46 -21.74
CA LEU A 93 -8.85 -17.13 -22.04
C LEU A 93 -8.62 -17.88 -23.36
N GLU A 94 -8.07 -19.08 -23.27
CA GLU A 94 -8.13 -20.07 -24.33
C GLU A 94 -9.61 -20.45 -24.46
N LYS A 95 -10.28 -19.76 -25.39
CA LYS A 95 -11.57 -20.19 -25.92
C LYS A 95 -11.28 -21.40 -26.83
N HIS A 96 -11.64 -22.59 -26.37
CA HIS A 96 -11.91 -23.74 -27.22
C HIS A 96 -13.36 -24.16 -27.04
#